data_AF-M5IDT3-F1
#
_entry.id   AF-M5IDT3-F1
#
_cell.length_a   1.000
_cell.length_b   1.000
_cell.length_c   1.000
_cell.angle_alpha   90.00
_cell.angle_beta   90.00
_cell.angle_gamma   90.00
#
_symmetry.space_group_name_H-M   'P 1'
#
loop_
_entity.id
_entity.type
_entity.pdbx_description
1 polymer ?
#
loop_
_entity_poly.entity_id
_entity_poly.type
_entity_poly.pdbx_seq_one_letter_code
_entity_poly.pdbx_strand_id
1 'polypeptide(L)' 'MERFEKAINSADAATLKELVDPKAPFLTPASPEPLYGGEGYFAVVKMMRDSFPDVQ' A
#
# COMPACT_ATOMS: atom_id res chain seq x y z
N MET A 1 -9.84 10.93 4.10
CA MET A 1 -10.08 9.72 3.29
C MET A 1 -9.66 9.92 1.85
N GLU A 2 -10.12 10.97 1.16
CA GLU A 2 -9.83 11.22 -0.27
C GLU A 2 -8.34 11.17 -0.65
N ARG A 3 -7.44 11.77 0.16
CA ARG A 3 -5.98 11.72 -0.09
C ARG A 3 -5.40 10.30 -0.03
N PHE A 4 -5.88 9.48 0.90
CA PHE A 4 -5.39 8.10 1.08
C PHE A 4 -5.85 7.21 -0.07
N GLU A 5 -7.13 7.31 -0.45
CA GLU A 5 -7.68 6.61 -1.62
C GLU A 5 -6.96 6.99 -2.90
N LYS A 6 -6.71 8.30 -3.10
CA LYS A 6 -5.91 8.78 -4.23
C LYS A 6 -4.51 8.17 -4.23
N ALA A 7 -3.83 8.16 -3.08
CA ALA A 7 -2.49 7.61 -2.95
C ALA A 7 -2.43 6.10 -3.26
N ILE A 8 -3.45 5.32 -2.87
CA ILE A 8 -3.54 3.90 -3.24
C ILE A 8 -3.74 3.75 -4.76
N ASN A 9 -4.70 4.47 -5.32
CA ASN A 9 -5.05 4.34 -6.73
C ASN A 9 -3.92 4.81 -7.67
N SER A 10 -3.09 5.75 -7.23
CA SER A 10 -1.93 6.25 -7.98
C SER A 10 -0.60 5.62 -7.58
N ALA A 11 -0.59 4.66 -6.65
CA ALA A 11 0.64 4.08 -6.09
C ALA A 11 1.65 5.14 -5.59
N ASP A 12 1.16 6.16 -4.89
CA ASP A 12 1.99 7.24 -4.33
C ASP A 12 2.57 6.84 -2.97
N ALA A 13 3.79 6.27 -3.00
CA ALA A 13 4.51 5.83 -1.82
C ALA A 13 4.81 6.97 -0.82
N ALA A 14 5.06 8.18 -1.30
CA ALA A 14 5.41 9.31 -0.43
C ALA A 14 4.20 9.74 0.40
N THR A 15 3.04 9.89 -0.26
CA THR A 15 1.79 10.21 0.44
C THR A 15 1.36 9.08 1.38
N LEU A 16 1.55 7.80 1.01
CA LEU A 16 1.28 6.68 1.93
C LEU A 16 2.17 6.71 3.17
N LYS A 17 3.46 7.07 3.03
CA LYS A 17 4.39 7.21 4.15
C LYS A 17 4.05 8.40 5.06
N GLU A 18 3.52 9.48 4.50
CA GLU A 18 3.03 10.63 5.27
C GLU A 18 1.76 10.29 6.08
N LEU A 19 0.82 9.57 5.46
CA LEU A 19 -0.53 9.40 6.00
C LEU A 19 -0.69 8.20 6.95
N VAL A 20 0.20 7.20 6.87
CA VAL A 20 0.07 5.95 7.63
C VAL A 20 1.08 5.91 8.77
N ASP A 21 0.61 5.66 9.99
CA ASP A 21 1.47 5.48 11.16
C ASP A 21 2.48 4.33 10.89
N PRO A 22 3.79 4.53 11.13
CA PRO A 22 4.82 3.51 10.85
C PRO A 22 4.59 2.17 11.57
N LYS A 23 3.80 2.14 12.64
CA LYS A 23 3.47 0.94 13.42
C LYS A 23 2.08 0.37 13.10
N ALA A 24 1.32 0.99 12.19
CA ALA A 24 0.03 0.47 11.77
C ALA A 24 0.20 -0.92 11.15
N PRO A 25 -0.45 -1.97 11.68
CA PRO A 25 -0.36 -3.32 11.13
C PRO A 25 -1.29 -3.47 9.93
N PHE A 26 -0.80 -4.12 8.89
CA PHE A 26 -1.55 -4.50 7.69
C PHE A 26 -1.44 -6.00 7.47
N LEU A 27 -2.54 -6.69 7.75
CA LEU A 27 -2.67 -8.13 7.55
C LEU A 27 -3.14 -8.39 6.13
N THR A 28 -2.43 -9.27 5.41
CA THR A 28 -2.82 -9.66 4.05
C THR A 28 -2.73 -11.17 3.89
N PRO A 29 -3.50 -11.75 2.95
CA PRO A 29 -3.37 -13.18 2.63
C PRO A 29 -1.98 -13.56 2.06
N ALA A 30 -1.18 -12.59 1.62
CA ALA A 30 0.13 -12.81 1.01
C ALA A 30 1.26 -13.00 2.03
N SER A 31 1.03 -12.70 3.32
CA SER A 31 2.04 -12.81 4.38
C SER A 31 1.44 -13.36 5.67
N PRO A 32 2.10 -14.32 6.35
CA PRO A 32 1.67 -14.81 7.66
C PRO A 32 1.90 -13.77 8.78
N GLU A 33 2.85 -12.85 8.58
CA GLU A 33 3.18 -11.76 9.50
C GLU A 33 2.62 -10.42 8.98
N PRO A 34 2.22 -9.48 9.85
CA PRO A 34 1.75 -8.17 9.42
C PRO A 34 2.85 -7.38 8.69
N LEU A 35 2.46 -6.65 7.65
CA LEU A 35 3.26 -5.58 7.09
C LEU A 35 2.99 -4.30 7.87
N TYR A 36 3.93 -3.37 7.91
CA TYR A 36 3.82 -2.19 8.77
C TYR A 36 3.98 -0.88 8.01
N GLY A 37 3.19 0.12 8.44
CA GLY A 37 3.26 1.48 7.93
C GLY A 37 2.88 1.63 6.46
N GLY A 38 3.12 2.83 5.93
CA GLY A 38 2.84 3.15 4.53
C GLY A 38 3.65 2.31 3.54
N GLU A 39 4.88 1.91 3.91
CA GLU A 39 5.74 1.06 3.08
C GLU A 39 5.20 -0.37 2.97
N GLY A 40 4.72 -0.94 4.08
CA GLY A 40 4.07 -2.26 4.07
C GLY A 40 2.81 -2.29 3.21
N TYR A 41 1.99 -1.26 3.32
CA TYR A 41 0.82 -1.09 2.44
C TYR A 41 1.23 -0.95 0.96
N PHE A 42 2.22 -0.10 0.67
CA PHE A 42 2.69 0.16 -0.68
C PHE A 42 3.26 -1.09 -1.36
N ALA A 43 3.96 -1.96 -0.62
CA ALA A 43 4.50 -3.21 -1.16
C ALA A 43 3.41 -4.10 -1.76
N VAL A 44 2.24 -4.19 -1.13
CA VAL A 44 1.10 -4.98 -1.59
C VAL A 44 0.42 -4.31 -2.79
N VAL A 45 0.23 -2.99 -2.74
CA VAL A 45 -0.30 -2.22 -3.88
C VAL A 45 0.58 -2.43 -5.11
N LYS A 46 1.90 -2.31 -4.96
CA LYS A 46 2.87 -2.55 -6.03
C LYS A 46 2.78 -3.98 -6.57
N MET A 47 2.75 -4.99 -5.69
CA MET A 47 2.58 -6.39 -6.09
C MET A 47 1.32 -6.61 -6.94
N MET A 48 0.18 -6.06 -6.52
CA MET A 48 -1.08 -6.20 -7.27
C MET A 48 -1.00 -5.51 -8.62
N ARG A 49 -0.40 -4.32 -8.70
CA ARG A 49 -0.23 -3.58 -9.96
C ARG A 49 0.71 -4.28 -10.94
N ASP A 50 1.84 -4.77 -10.44
CA ASP A 50 2.82 -5.52 -11.24
C ASP A 50 2.24 -6.84 -11.77
N SER A 51 1.22 -7.39 -11.10
CA SER A 51 0.52 -8.62 -11.54
C SER A 51 -0.46 -8.38 -12.70
N PHE A 52 -0.90 -7.14 -12.91
CA PHE A 52 -1.86 -6.76 -13.97
C PHE A 52 -1.37 -5.52 -14.73
N PRO A 53 -0.30 -5.65 -15.53
CA PRO A 53 0.30 -4.52 -16.23
C PRO A 53 -0.62 -3.88 -17.28
N ASP A 54 -1.59 -4.64 -17.81
CA ASP A 54 -2.51 -4.16 -18.86
C ASP A 54 -3.68 -3.30 -18.35
N VAL A 55 -3.85 -3.19 -17.02
CA VAL A 55 -4.99 -2.49 -16.35
C VAL A 55 -4.59 -1.09 -15.86
N GLN A 56 -3.32 -0.72 -15.97
CA GLN A 56 -2.69 0.42 -15.29
C GLN A 56 -3.16 1.79 -15.77
#